data_AF-A0A7V9TUX0-F1
#
_entry.id   AF-A0A7V9TUX0-F1
#
_cell.length_a   1.000
_cell.length_b   1.000
_cell.length_c   1.000
_cell.angle_alpha   90.00
_cell.angle_beta   90.00
_cell.angle_gamma   90.00
#
_symmetry.space_group_name_H-M   'P 1'
#
loop_
_entity.id
_entity.type
_entity.pdbx_description
1 polymer ?
#
loop_
_entity_poly.entity_id
_entity_poly.type
_entity_poly.pdbx_seq_one_letter_code
_entity_poly.pdbx_strand_id
1 'polypeptide(L)'
;MSISSSSQSPPAGEGPPADPVGAYLAELDEVLDKAAVAQVWSLDDARVQRRLGAVLAVRARVDELVSRLVGEVDDRDLGRAGGASSTKAHLVGSYRLSGGAAAGLLTRPGR
;
A
#
# COMPACT_ATOMS: atom_id res chain seq x y z
N MET A 1 31.00 -46.79 23.97
CA MET A 1 30.98 -45.72 22.94
C MET A 1 29.53 -45.51 22.56
N SER A 2 28.89 -44.47 23.08
CA SER A 2 27.51 -44.11 22.77
C SER A 2 27.52 -42.69 22.21
N ILE A 3 27.14 -42.52 20.94
CA ILE A 3 26.88 -41.20 20.35
C ILE A 3 25.40 -40.90 20.53
N SER A 4 25.08 -39.98 21.44
CA SER A 4 23.73 -39.45 21.59
C SER A 4 23.44 -38.51 20.42
N SER A 5 22.59 -38.94 19.49
CA SER A 5 21.95 -38.03 18.54
C SER A 5 20.93 -37.19 19.29
N SER A 6 21.33 -35.99 19.71
CA SER A 6 20.39 -34.94 20.11
C SER A 6 19.69 -34.43 18.86
N SER A 7 18.47 -34.92 18.62
CA SER A 7 17.52 -34.29 17.70
C SER A 7 17.17 -32.92 18.24
N GLN A 8 17.90 -31.89 17.81
CA GLN A 8 17.52 -30.51 18.07
C GLN A 8 16.33 -30.17 17.17
N SER A 9 15.13 -30.15 17.76
CA SER A 9 13.96 -29.56 17.13
C SER A 9 14.23 -28.08 16.82
N PRO A 10 13.78 -27.56 15.67
CA PRO A 10 13.93 -26.15 15.35
C PRO A 10 13.15 -25.30 16.37
N PRO A 11 13.65 -24.12 16.78
CA PRO A 11 12.92 -23.25 17.69
C PRO A 11 11.58 -22.87 17.06
N ALA A 12 10.50 -23.23 17.75
CA ALA A 12 9.16 -22.71 17.47
C ALA A 12 9.15 -21.22 17.80
N GLY A 13 9.47 -20.38 16.81
CA GLY A 13 9.68 -18.96 17.07
C GLY A 13 9.99 -18.11 15.85
N GLU A 14 9.46 -18.44 14.68
CA GLU A 14 9.35 -17.47 13.59
C GLU A 14 7.88 -17.41 13.20
N GLY A 15 7.16 -16.48 13.84
CA GLY A 15 5.92 -15.98 13.27
C GLY A 15 6.19 -15.45 11.86
N PRO A 16 5.16 -15.23 11.03
CA PRO A 16 5.34 -14.65 9.71
C PRO A 16 6.24 -13.41 9.81
N PRO A 17 7.13 -13.17 8.83
CA PRO A 17 7.94 -11.96 8.82
C PRO A 17 7.01 -10.78 9.06
N ALA A 18 7.38 -9.92 10.01
CA ALA A 18 6.60 -8.71 10.29
C ALA A 18 6.30 -8.04 8.94
N ASP A 19 5.05 -7.64 8.70
CA ASP A 19 4.64 -6.89 7.52
C ASP A 19 4.77 -5.40 7.85
N PRO A 20 5.97 -4.79 7.65
CA PRO A 20 6.16 -3.39 7.96
C PRO A 20 5.27 -2.51 7.08
N VAL A 21 4.96 -2.93 5.85
CA VAL A 21 4.12 -2.15 4.93
C VAL A 21 2.70 -2.08 5.48
N GLY A 22 2.13 -3.22 5.88
CA GLY A 22 0.83 -3.29 6.55
C GLY A 22 0.78 -2.46 7.85
N ALA A 23 1.83 -2.52 8.67
CA ALA A 23 1.91 -1.71 9.89
C ALA A 23 1.90 -0.20 9.60
N TYR A 24 2.70 0.28 8.64
CA TYR A 24 2.71 1.71 8.28
C TYR A 24 1.41 2.16 7.60
N LEU A 25 0.74 1.29 6.86
CA LEU A 25 -0.58 1.59 6.29
C LEU A 25 -1.64 1.76 7.37
N ALA A 26 -1.61 0.91 8.41
CA ALA A 26 -2.51 1.06 9.57
C ALA A 26 -2.25 2.37 10.32
N GLU A 27 -0.99 2.73 10.56
CA GLU A 27 -0.64 4.02 11.17
C GLU A 27 -1.09 5.22 10.32
N LEU A 28 -0.93 5.14 8.99
CA LEU A 28 -1.39 6.19 8.08
C LEU A 28 -2.92 6.34 8.13
N ASP A 29 -3.66 5.24 8.16
CA ASP A 29 -5.12 5.24 8.26
C ASP A 29 -5.59 5.96 9.53
N GLU A 30 -5.00 5.62 10.68
CA GLU A 30 -5.31 6.31 11.95
C GLU A 30 -5.00 7.82 11.91
N VAL A 31 -3.94 8.22 11.23
CA VAL A 31 -3.57 9.65 11.08
C VAL A 31 -4.57 10.37 10.16
N LEU A 32 -5.01 9.72 9.09
CA LEU A 32 -6.01 10.28 8.17
C LEU A 32 -7.36 10.45 8.85
N ASP A 33 -7.79 9.50 9.68
CA ASP A 33 -9.01 9.60 10.49
C ASP A 33 -8.96 10.79 11.45
N LYS A 34 -7.83 10.97 12.16
CA LYS A 34 -7.60 12.14 13.03
C LYS A 34 -7.64 13.45 12.25
N ALA A 35 -7.12 13.48 11.03
CA ALA A 35 -7.13 14.66 10.18
C ALA A 35 -8.55 14.97 9.65
N ALA A 36 -9.36 13.95 9.36
CA ALA A 36 -10.71 14.11 8.82
C ALA A 36 -11.67 14.82 9.79
N VAL A 37 -11.47 14.66 11.10
CA VAL A 37 -12.27 15.33 12.13
C VAL A 37 -11.75 16.72 12.51
N ALA A 38 -10.61 17.15 11.96
CA ALA A 38 -10.03 18.46 12.26
C ALA A 38 -10.87 19.59 11.65
N GLN A 39 -11.09 20.66 12.42
CA GLN A 39 -11.93 21.78 12.01
C GLN A 39 -11.20 22.71 11.03
N VAL A 40 -11.25 22.38 9.73
CA VAL A 40 -10.63 23.17 8.64
C VAL A 40 -11.15 24.61 8.58
N TRP A 41 -12.41 24.83 8.93
CA TRP A 41 -13.04 26.17 8.95
C TRP A 41 -12.41 27.13 9.97
N SER A 42 -11.64 26.63 10.93
CA SER A 42 -10.93 27.44 11.93
C SER A 42 -9.60 28.01 11.43
N LEU A 43 -9.16 27.63 10.23
CA LEU A 43 -7.90 28.06 9.63
C LEU A 43 -8.07 29.41 8.93
N ASP A 44 -7.09 30.30 9.10
CA ASP A 44 -6.94 31.47 8.24
C ASP A 44 -6.57 31.07 6.79
N ASP A 45 -6.82 31.94 5.82
CA ASP A 45 -6.61 31.67 4.39
C ASP A 45 -5.18 31.19 4.07
N ALA A 46 -4.18 31.78 4.73
CA ALA A 46 -2.78 31.43 4.51
C ALA A 46 -2.48 30.01 5.04
N ARG A 47 -3.09 29.62 6.17
CA ARG A 47 -3.04 28.24 6.68
C ARG A 47 -3.78 27.29 5.75
N VAL A 48 -4.95 27.64 5.22
CA VAL A 48 -5.70 26.81 4.27
C VAL A 48 -4.82 26.48 3.05
N GLN A 49 -4.21 27.49 2.43
CA GLN A 49 -3.34 27.28 1.27
C GLN A 49 -2.14 26.38 1.59
N ARG A 50 -1.46 26.60 2.72
CA ARG A 50 -0.34 25.75 3.15
C ARG A 50 -0.78 24.32 3.42
N ARG A 51 -1.93 24.11 4.07
CA ARG A 51 -2.46 22.77 4.35
C ARG A 51 -2.90 22.05 3.09
N LEU A 52 -3.50 22.75 2.13
CA LEU A 52 -3.82 22.19 0.82
C LEU A 52 -2.55 21.68 0.11
N GLY A 53 -1.49 22.49 0.08
CA GLY A 53 -0.20 22.06 -0.49
C GLY A 53 0.38 20.82 0.21
N ALA A 54 0.30 20.76 1.54
CA ALA A 54 0.76 19.60 2.30
C ALA A 54 -0.05 18.33 1.97
N VAL A 55 -1.38 18.43 1.89
CA VAL A 55 -2.26 17.30 1.54
C VAL A 55 -1.99 16.82 0.11
N LEU A 56 -1.79 17.72 -0.84
CA LEU A 56 -1.44 17.36 -2.21
C LEU A 56 -0.08 16.64 -2.29
N ALA A 57 0.91 17.05 -1.48
CA ALA A 57 2.18 16.36 -1.38
C ALA A 57 2.06 14.97 -0.75
N VAL A 58 1.21 14.79 0.27
CA VAL A 58 0.90 13.47 0.83
C VAL A 58 0.23 12.59 -0.21
N ARG A 59 -0.77 13.11 -0.93
CA ARG A 59 -1.45 12.40 -2.02
C ARG A 59 -0.45 11.88 -3.05
N ALA A 60 0.49 12.71 -3.50
CA ALA A 60 1.49 12.29 -4.48
C ALA A 60 2.36 11.10 -3.99
N ARG A 61 2.70 11.07 -2.69
CA ARG A 61 3.44 9.95 -2.09
C ARG A 61 2.60 8.69 -1.96
N VAL A 62 1.31 8.83 -1.65
CA VAL A 62 0.37 7.69 -1.63
C VAL A 62 0.20 7.14 -3.05
N ASP A 63 0.03 8.00 -4.06
CA ASP A 63 -0.07 7.59 -5.46
C ASP A 63 1.19 6.81 -5.90
N GLU A 64 2.38 7.26 -5.50
CA GLU A 64 3.64 6.54 -5.75
C GLU A 64 3.67 5.16 -5.07
N LEU A 65 3.25 5.06 -3.80
CA LEU A 65 3.16 3.79 -3.09
C LEU A 65 2.18 2.82 -3.78
N VAL A 66 1.02 3.32 -4.22
CA VAL A 66 0.04 2.54 -4.98
C VAL A 66 0.66 2.03 -6.28
N SER A 67 1.35 2.88 -7.04
CA SER A 67 2.03 2.46 -8.27
C SER A 67 3.07 1.36 -8.03
N ARG A 68 3.85 1.44 -6.94
CA ARG A 68 4.81 0.39 -6.58
C ARG A 68 4.12 -0.94 -6.27
N LEU A 69 3.07 -0.93 -5.45
CA LEU A 69 2.31 -2.14 -5.10
C LEU A 69 1.58 -2.74 -6.31
N VAL A 70 1.00 -1.91 -7.17
CA VAL A 70 0.41 -2.36 -8.44
C VAL A 70 1.47 -2.98 -9.35
N GLY A 71 2.68 -2.41 -9.38
CA GLY A 71 3.81 -2.99 -10.08
C GLY A 71 4.14 -4.40 -9.58
N GLU A 72 4.17 -4.63 -8.27
CA GLU A 72 4.37 -5.97 -7.70
C GLU A 72 3.22 -6.93 -8.01
N VAL A 73 1.98 -6.45 -8.03
CA VAL A 73 0.80 -7.25 -8.43
C VAL A 73 0.91 -7.68 -9.89
N ASP A 74 1.37 -6.79 -10.77
CA ASP A 74 1.55 -7.07 -12.19
C ASP A 74 2.74 -7.99 -12.46
N ASP A 75 3.91 -7.69 -11.88
CA ASP A 75 5.14 -8.46 -12.06
C ASP A 75 4.98 -9.92 -11.56
N ARG A 76 4.14 -10.14 -10.54
CA ARG A 76 3.84 -11.46 -9.97
C ARG A 76 2.56 -12.09 -10.54
N ASP A 77 1.92 -11.44 -11.50
CA ASP A 77 0.67 -11.87 -12.14
C ASP A 77 -0.48 -12.20 -11.17
N LEU A 78 -0.52 -11.50 -10.03
CA LEU A 78 -1.48 -11.80 -8.95
C LEU A 78 -2.92 -11.53 -9.38
N GLY A 79 -3.13 -10.60 -10.32
CA GLY A 79 -4.45 -10.36 -10.93
C GLY A 79 -4.99 -11.60 -11.62
N ARG A 80 -4.15 -12.33 -12.39
CA ARG A 80 -4.55 -13.58 -13.04
C ARG A 80 -4.64 -14.74 -12.05
N ALA A 81 -3.75 -14.80 -11.07
CA ALA A 81 -3.85 -15.77 -9.98
C ALA A 81 -5.20 -15.64 -9.21
N GLY A 82 -5.73 -14.42 -9.11
CA GLY A 82 -7.05 -14.13 -8.54
C GLY A 82 -8.23 -14.31 -9.51
N GLY A 83 -8.02 -14.82 -10.72
CA GLY A 83 -9.07 -15.13 -11.70
C GLY A 83 -9.43 -13.99 -12.67
N ALA A 84 -8.74 -12.85 -12.66
CA ALA A 84 -8.93 -11.81 -13.66
C ALA A 84 -8.18 -12.13 -14.96
N SER A 85 -8.59 -11.55 -16.09
CA SER A 85 -7.90 -11.75 -17.38
C SER A 85 -6.56 -10.99 -17.48
N SER A 86 -6.37 -9.98 -16.63
CA SER A 86 -5.16 -9.15 -16.54
C SER A 86 -5.15 -8.37 -15.23
N THR A 87 -4.00 -7.81 -14.85
CA THR A 87 -3.89 -6.87 -13.72
C THR A 87 -4.80 -5.67 -13.91
N LYS A 88 -4.90 -5.10 -15.11
CA LYS A 88 -5.84 -4.01 -15.40
C LYS A 88 -7.30 -4.41 -15.13
N ALA A 89 -7.70 -5.60 -15.57
CA ALA A 89 -9.06 -6.11 -15.32
C ALA A 89 -9.29 -6.35 -13.83
N HIS A 90 -8.28 -6.85 -13.11
CA HIS A 90 -8.32 -6.99 -11.65
C HIS A 90 -8.51 -5.62 -10.97
N LEU A 91 -7.75 -4.60 -11.37
CA LEU A 91 -7.86 -3.25 -10.81
C LEU A 91 -9.24 -2.62 -11.02
N VAL A 92 -9.81 -2.77 -12.21
CA VAL A 92 -11.15 -2.27 -12.52
C VAL A 92 -12.22 -3.07 -11.76
N GLY A 93 -12.11 -4.39 -11.71
CA GLY A 93 -13.12 -5.27 -11.11
C GLY A 93 -13.12 -5.23 -9.58
N SER A 94 -11.96 -5.36 -8.96
CA SER A 94 -11.81 -5.49 -7.50
C SER A 94 -11.78 -4.15 -6.78
N TYR A 95 -11.18 -3.12 -7.37
CA TYR A 95 -11.03 -1.81 -6.74
C TYR A 95 -11.87 -0.71 -7.39
N ARG A 96 -12.74 -1.07 -8.35
CA ARG A 96 -13.66 -0.15 -9.06
C ARG A 96 -12.98 1.06 -9.71
N LEU A 97 -11.71 0.91 -10.09
CA LEU A 97 -11.01 1.96 -10.81
C LEU A 97 -11.59 2.15 -12.21
N SER A 98 -11.60 3.38 -12.71
CA SER A 98 -11.87 3.61 -14.12
C SER A 98 -10.77 2.99 -14.98
N GLY A 99 -11.09 2.63 -16.23
CA GLY A 99 -10.10 2.05 -17.14
C GLY A 99 -8.87 2.96 -17.38
N GLY A 100 -9.06 4.29 -17.33
CA GLY A 100 -7.99 5.27 -17.43
C GLY A 100 -7.14 5.35 -16.16
N ALA A 101 -7.76 5.32 -14.98
CA ALA A 101 -7.03 5.31 -13.70
C ALA A 101 -6.19 4.03 -13.56
N ALA A 102 -6.77 2.86 -13.89
CA ALA A 102 -6.05 1.59 -13.87
C ALA A 102 -4.86 1.58 -14.86
N ALA A 103 -5.04 2.16 -16.05
CA ALA A 103 -3.95 2.29 -17.02
C ALA A 103 -2.85 3.25 -16.52
N GLY A 104 -3.23 4.36 -15.88
CA GLY A 104 -2.28 5.30 -15.28
C GLY A 104 -1.39 4.65 -14.23
N LEU A 105 -1.94 3.77 -13.38
CA LEU A 105 -1.17 3.05 -12.36
C LEU A 105 -0.18 2.03 -12.94
N LEU A 106 -0.50 1.44 -14.10
CA LEU A 106 0.37 0.48 -14.80
C LEU A 106 1.45 1.16 -15.65
N THR A 107 1.29 2.46 -15.93
CA THR A 107 2.27 3.22 -16.72
C THR A 107 3.37 3.69 -15.78
N ARG A 108 4.41 2.87 -15.57
CA ARG A 108 5.56 3.20 -14.70
C ARG A 108 6.16 4.57 -15.08
N PRO A 109 6.20 5.58 -14.18
CA PRO A 109 7.01 6.76 -14.39
C PRO A 109 8.48 6.42 -14.13
N GLY A 110 9.29 6.38 -15.19
CA GLY A 110 10.75 6.34 -15.10
C GLY A 110 11.37 4.95 -14.85
N ARG A 111 11.76 4.28 -15.94
CA ARG A 111 13.03 3.56 -16.01
C ARG A 111 13.90 4.27 -17.04
#